data_AF-A0AB39UWH7-F1
#
_entry.id   AF-A0AB39UWH7-F1
#
_cell.length_a   1.000
_cell.length_b   1.000
_cell.length_c   1.000
_cell.angle_alpha   90.00
_cell.angle_beta   90.00
_cell.angle_gamma   90.00
#
_symmetry.space_group_name_H-M   'P 1'
#
loop_
_entity.id
_entity.type
_entity.pdbx_description
1 polymer ?
#
loop_
_entity_poly.entity_id
_entity_poly.type
_entity_poly.pdbx_seq_one_letter_code
_entity_poly.pdbx_strand_id
1 'polypeptide(L)'
;MTWASFLFLVTVVSLILWGIAQAYDYIQIWRGVFPPPDKTTLDDIRRLRDRGHTGIAVKRFLQRPENKGRYTQKGAEEAVRNL
;
A
#
# COMPACT_ATOMS: atom_id res chain seq x y z
N MET A 1 34.58 -4.22 -3.88
CA MET A 1 33.24 -4.84 -3.99
C MET A 1 33.02 -5.20 -5.46
N THR A 2 32.65 -6.45 -5.77
CA THR A 2 32.36 -6.85 -7.16
C THR A 2 30.94 -6.42 -7.54
N TRP A 3 30.66 -6.28 -8.84
CA TRP A 3 29.32 -5.98 -9.34
C TRP A 3 28.28 -7.00 -8.88
N ALA A 4 28.65 -8.28 -8.82
CA ALA A 4 27.78 -9.35 -8.33
C ALA A 4 27.41 -9.16 -6.85
N SER A 5 28.38 -8.83 -5.99
CA SER A 5 28.12 -8.56 -4.57
C SER A 5 27.27 -7.30 -4.36
N PHE A 6 27.46 -6.27 -5.19
CA PHE A 6 26.64 -5.06 -5.16
C PHE A 6 25.18 -5.35 -5.53
N LEU A 7 24.92 -6.05 -6.64
CA LEU A 7 23.57 -6.40 -7.07
C LEU A 7 22.88 -7.30 -6.05
N PHE A 8 23.58 -8.30 -5.52
CA PHE A 8 23.04 -9.16 -4.47
C PHE A 8 22.61 -8.35 -3.24
N LEU A 9 23.45 -7.43 -2.77
CA LEU A 9 23.12 -6.57 -1.64
C LEU A 9 21.87 -5.71 -1.92
N VAL A 10 21.80 -5.08 -3.09
CA VAL A 10 20.63 -4.27 -3.49
C VAL A 10 19.36 -5.13 -3.51
N THR A 11 19.41 -6.33 -4.06
CA THR A 11 18.27 -7.25 -4.07
C THR A 11 17.84 -7.62 -2.65
N VAL A 12 18.78 -8.02 -1.78
CA VAL A 12 18.46 -8.41 -0.40
C VAL A 12 17.84 -7.26 0.37
N VAL A 13 18.43 -6.06 0.30
CA VAL A 13 17.89 -4.86 0.96
C VAL A 13 16.49 -4.53 0.44
N SER A 14 16.27 -4.64 -0.88
CA SER A 14 14.95 -4.36 -1.48
C SER A 14 13.89 -5.35 -0.98
N LEU A 15 14.22 -6.64 -0.88
CA LEU A 15 13.33 -7.67 -0.36
C LEU A 15 13.04 -7.46 1.14
N ILE A 16 14.03 -7.05 1.93
CA ILE A 16 13.83 -6.74 3.36
C ILE A 16 12.88 -5.56 3.51
N LEU A 17 13.12 -4.45 2.79
CA LEU A 17 12.24 -3.27 2.84
C LEU A 17 10.81 -3.60 2.42
N TRP A 18 10.67 -4.40 1.35
CA TRP A 18 9.37 -4.87 0.90
C TRP A 18 8.68 -5.75 1.95
N GLY A 19 9.42 -6.67 2.57
CA GLY A 19 8.92 -7.56 3.63
C GLY A 19 8.45 -6.77 4.87
N ILE A 20 9.22 -5.79 5.31
CA ILE A 20 8.86 -4.91 6.44
C ILE A 20 7.57 -4.14 6.12
N ALA A 21 7.42 -3.61 4.90
CA ALA A 21 6.22 -2.89 4.50
C ALA A 21 4.96 -3.79 4.52
N GLN A 22 5.08 -5.06 4.09
CA GLN A 22 3.96 -6.01 4.16
C GLN A 22 3.64 -6.40 5.61
N ALA A 23 4.67 -6.64 6.44
CA ALA A 23 4.49 -6.97 7.85
C ALA A 23 3.79 -5.83 8.60
N TYR A 24 4.15 -4.57 8.32
CA TYR A 24 3.49 -3.41 8.89
C TYR A 24 1.99 -3.36 8.54
N ASP A 25 1.63 -3.52 7.25
CA ASP A 25 0.22 -3.56 6.81
C ASP A 25 -0.54 -4.70 7.51
N TYR A 26 0.05 -5.89 7.58
CA TYR A 26 -0.55 -7.06 8.25
C TYR A 26 -0.80 -6.83 9.75
N ILE A 27 0.19 -6.27 10.47
CA ILE A 27 0.06 -5.97 11.90
C ILE A 27 -1.04 -4.93 12.13
N GLN A 28 -1.15 -3.91 11.28
CA GLN A 28 -2.17 -2.87 11.42
C GLN A 28 -3.59 -3.41 11.12
N ILE A 29 -3.72 -4.34 10.18
CA ILE A 29 -4.97 -5.07 9.94
C ILE A 29 -5.34 -5.90 11.17
N TRP A 30 -4.38 -6.65 11.72
CA TRP A 30 -4.60 -7.49 12.90
C TRP A 30 -5.00 -6.68 14.14
N ARG A 31 -4.43 -5.48 14.31
CA ARG A 31 -4.81 -4.53 15.36
C ARG A 31 -6.16 -3.84 15.11
N GLY A 32 -6.81 -4.07 13.97
CA GLY A 32 -8.07 -3.43 13.59
C GLY A 32 -7.94 -1.95 13.20
N VAL A 33 -6.71 -1.45 12.99
CA VAL A 33 -6.44 -0.07 12.59
C VAL A 33 -6.71 0.12 11.10
N PHE A 34 -6.29 -0.84 10.29
CA PHE A 34 -6.54 -0.84 8.84
C PHE A 34 -7.59 -1.90 8.47
N PRO A 35 -8.51 -1.57 7.54
CA PRO A 35 -9.43 -2.57 7.02
C PRO A 35 -8.67 -3.62 6.20
N PRO A 36 -9.15 -4.88 6.19
CA PRO A 36 -8.64 -5.88 5.27
C PRO A 36 -9.06 -5.53 3.83
N PRO A 37 -8.26 -5.91 2.81
CA PRO A 37 -8.44 -5.45 1.41
C PRO A 37 -9.82 -5.74 0.82
N ASP A 38 -10.40 -6.88 1.18
CA ASP A 38 -11.68 -7.41 0.71
C ASP A 38 -12.89 -6.71 1.32
N LYS A 39 -12.73 -6.08 2.50
CA LYS A 39 -13.81 -5.39 3.22
C LYS A 39 -13.65 -3.87 3.24
N THR A 40 -12.67 -3.34 2.50
CA THR A 40 -12.37 -1.90 2.52
C THR A 40 -13.44 -1.10 1.78
N THR A 41 -14.10 -0.20 2.50
CA THR A 41 -15.09 0.75 1.97
C THR A 41 -14.45 2.07 1.54
N LEU A 42 -15.19 2.92 0.83
CA LEU A 42 -14.73 4.28 0.52
C LEU A 42 -14.55 5.15 1.77
N ASP A 43 -15.39 4.94 2.79
CA ASP A 43 -15.25 5.65 4.07
C ASP A 43 -13.96 5.27 4.79
N ASP A 44 -13.58 3.99 4.78
CA ASP A 44 -12.28 3.56 5.30
C ASP A 44 -11.11 4.22 4.57
N ILE A 45 -11.20 4.35 3.25
CA ILE A 45 -10.17 4.98 2.42
C ILE A 45 -10.03 6.47 2.79
N ARG A 46 -11.16 7.17 2.98
CA ARG A 46 -11.17 8.55 3.48
C ARG A 46 -10.53 8.66 4.85
N ARG A 47 -10.92 7.79 5.79
CA ARG A 47 -10.33 7.74 7.14
C ARG A 47 -8.83 7.48 7.12
N LEU A 48 -8.35 6.58 6.26
CA LEU A 48 -6.92 6.30 6.11
C LEU A 48 -6.17 7.52 5.57
N ARG A 49 -6.72 8.20 4.55
CA ARG A 49 -6.14 9.44 4.01
C ARG A 49 -6.07 10.52 5.10
N ASP A 50 -7.17 10.77 5.80
CA ASP A 50 -7.27 11.85 6.78
C ASP A 50 -6.34 11.63 7.99
N ARG A 51 -6.02 10.36 8.29
CA ARG A 51 -5.02 9.97 9.30
C ARG A 51 -3.57 10.00 8.78
N GLY A 52 -3.34 10.46 7.55
CA GLY A 52 -2.02 10.55 6.94
C GLY A 52 -1.49 9.24 6.34
N HIS A 53 -2.32 8.19 6.24
CA HIS A 53 -1.95 6.89 5.64
C HIS A 53 -2.27 6.84 4.13
N THR A 54 -1.95 7.89 3.39
CA THR A 54 -2.31 8.05 1.97
C THR A 54 -1.83 6.88 1.09
N GLY A 55 -0.63 6.36 1.32
CA GLY A 55 -0.13 5.21 0.56
C GLY A 55 -0.98 3.94 0.75
N ILE A 56 -1.47 3.70 1.97
CA ILE A 56 -2.36 2.58 2.27
C ILE A 56 -3.75 2.85 1.70
N ALA A 57 -4.25 4.08 1.79
CA ALA A 57 -5.52 4.48 1.19
C ALA A 57 -5.55 4.22 -0.33
N VAL A 58 -4.48 4.61 -1.04
CA VAL A 58 -4.31 4.35 -2.48
C VAL A 58 -4.18 2.86 -2.78
N LYS A 59 -3.38 2.12 -2.01
CA LYS A 59 -3.26 0.66 -2.13
C LYS A 59 -4.63 -0.01 -2.02
N ARG A 60 -5.42 0.35 -1.01
CA ARG A 60 -6.77 -0.19 -0.81
C ARG A 60 -7.74 0.23 -1.90
N PHE A 61 -7.70 1.49 -2.32
CA PHE A 61 -8.51 1.98 -3.44
C PHE A 61 -8.29 1.17 -4.71
N LEU A 62 -7.03 0.86 -5.06
CA LEU A 62 -6.67 0.03 -6.22
C LEU A 62 -7.06 -1.45 -6.07
N GLN A 63 -7.06 -1.96 -4.84
CA GLN A 63 -7.42 -3.36 -4.53
C GLN A 63 -8.93 -3.62 -4.61
N ARG A 64 -9.78 -2.58 -4.58
CA ARG A 64 -11.23 -2.74 -4.71
C ARG A 64 -11.60 -3.35 -6.07
N PRO A 65 -12.56 -4.30 -6.13
CA PRO A 65 -12.96 -4.94 -7.39
C PRO A 65 -13.38 -3.94 -8.47
N GLU A 66 -14.08 -2.87 -8.09
CA GLU A 66 -14.57 -1.81 -8.98
C GLU A 66 -13.45 -0.99 -9.65
N ASN A 67 -12.28 -0.94 -9.02
CA ASN A 67 -11.17 -0.05 -9.39
C ASN A 67 -9.97 -0.83 -9.98
N LYS A 68 -9.97 -2.16 -9.84
CA LYS A 68 -8.89 -3.03 -10.27
C LYS A 68 -8.67 -2.88 -11.78
N GLY A 69 -7.49 -2.39 -12.16
CA GLY A 69 -7.12 -2.16 -13.56
C GLY A 69 -7.75 -0.94 -14.22
N ARG A 70 -8.58 -0.15 -13.51
CA ARG A 70 -9.16 1.11 -14.04
C ARG A 70 -8.27 2.32 -13.84
N TYR A 71 -7.48 2.35 -12.77
CA TYR A 71 -6.68 3.50 -12.40
C TYR A 71 -5.19 3.20 -12.52
N THR A 72 -4.43 4.17 -13.03
CA THR A 72 -2.98 4.20 -12.83
C THR A 72 -2.69 4.58 -11.37
N GLN A 73 -1.45 4.37 -10.92
CA GLN A 73 -1.07 4.75 -9.56
C GLN A 73 -1.31 6.25 -9.29
N LYS A 74 -0.93 7.11 -10.23
CA LYS A 74 -1.21 8.56 -10.15
C LYS A 74 -2.72 8.88 -10.16
N GLY A 75 -3.48 8.21 -11.01
CA GLY A 75 -4.94 8.42 -11.07
C GLY A 75 -5.65 8.00 -9.78
N ALA A 76 -5.17 6.94 -9.12
CA ALA A 76 -5.67 6.52 -7.82
C ALA A 76 -5.27 7.49 -6.70
N GLU A 77 -4.07 8.05 -6.72
CA GLU A 77 -3.64 9.09 -5.78
C GLU A 77 -4.53 10.33 -5.86
N GLU A 78 -4.86 10.78 -7.08
CA GLU A 78 -5.75 11.91 -7.30
C GLU A 78 -7.19 11.60 -6.87
N ALA A 79 -7.71 10.43 -7.22
CA ALA A 79 -9.03 9.98 -6.78
C ALA A 79 -9.14 9.92 -5.25
N VAL A 80 -8.14 9.40 -4.56
CA VAL A 80 -8.10 9.36 -3.09
C VAL A 80 -7.95 10.76 -2.50
N ARG A 81 -7.17 11.64 -3.12
CA ARG A 81 -7.06 13.04 -2.66
C ARG A 81 -8.40 13.77 -2.72
N ASN A 82 -9.20 13.49 -3.75
CA ASN A 82 -10.49 14.16 -4.01
C ASN A 82 -11.70 13.47 -3.38
N LEU A 83 -11.50 12.35 -2.65
CA LEU A 83 -12.57 11.57 -2.02
C LEU A 83 -13.28 12.29 -0.89
#